data_AF-A0A8T7F9J9-F1
#
_entry.id   AF-A0A8T7F9J9-F1
#
_cell.length_a   1.000
_cell.length_b   1.000
_cell.length_c   1.000
_cell.angle_alpha   90.00
_cell.angle_beta   90.00
_cell.angle_gamma   90.00
#
_symmetry.space_group_name_H-M   'P 1'
#
loop_
_entity.id
_entity.type
_entity.pdbx_description
1 polymer ?
#
loop_
_entity_poly.entity_id
_entity_poly.type
_entity_poly.pdbx_seq_one_letter_code
_entity_poly.pdbx_strand_id
1 'polypeptide(L)'
;MIGGSGFQPTSSSDVIVEFKSRVDENFYGTAGVILQPAGTLQADGMFALPFDMFGFSVIGSESTVNGINGPICYLALNWAPVEVQALNVDPEVWHTYQIRLHQVSRIKWMGTVSVDGSELCRLMMPAFGPLEIQVWSDNYLVSTQPQRWWQIAPILELGFQVGGNKEFHLDDIRIFEEVK
;
A
#
# COMPACT_ATOMS: atom_id res chain seq x y z
N MET A 1 11.38 5.69 1.32
CA MET A 1 10.35 5.32 2.29
C MET A 1 9.44 6.52 2.47
N ILE A 2 8.18 6.40 2.05
CA ILE A 2 7.16 7.44 2.21
C ILE A 2 6.03 6.79 2.99
N GLY A 3 5.77 7.27 4.20
CA GLY A 3 4.66 6.84 5.03
C GLY A 3 4.90 7.04 6.52
N GLY A 4 3.89 6.68 7.32
CA GLY A 4 3.93 6.78 8.78
C GLY A 4 4.13 5.41 9.44
N SER A 5 4.60 5.43 10.68
CA SER A 5 4.86 4.23 11.48
C SER A 5 4.15 4.26 12.82
N GLY A 6 3.93 3.08 13.42
CA GLY A 6 3.34 2.93 14.75
C GLY A 6 1.83 2.77 14.76
N PHE A 7 1.20 2.62 13.60
CA PHE A 7 -0.26 2.40 13.51
C PHE A 7 -0.60 0.95 13.85
N GLN A 8 -1.67 0.74 14.61
CA GLN A 8 -2.15 -0.61 14.90
C GLN A 8 -3.65 -0.58 15.18
N PRO A 9 -4.46 -1.39 14.50
CA PRO A 9 -5.87 -1.49 14.84
C PRO A 9 -6.04 -2.07 16.24
N THR A 10 -7.00 -1.53 16.98
CA THR A 10 -7.36 -1.98 18.33
C THR A 10 -8.77 -2.57 18.34
N SER A 11 -9.22 -3.07 19.49
CA SER A 11 -10.59 -3.56 19.63
C SER A 11 -11.61 -2.46 19.34
N SER A 12 -11.26 -1.21 19.59
CA SER A 12 -12.13 -0.03 19.49
C SER A 12 -11.82 0.90 18.31
N SER A 13 -10.73 0.68 17.57
CA SER A 13 -10.35 1.53 16.44
C SER A 13 -9.82 0.73 15.27
N ASP A 14 -10.16 1.17 14.06
CA ASP A 14 -9.61 0.66 12.81
C ASP A 14 -8.50 1.60 12.33
N VAL A 15 -7.50 1.05 11.63
CA VAL A 15 -6.49 1.85 10.92
C VAL A 15 -6.92 1.98 9.47
N ILE A 16 -6.92 3.21 8.96
CA ILE A 16 -7.35 3.52 7.60
C ILE A 16 -6.23 4.27 6.88
N VAL A 17 -5.92 3.82 5.67
CA VAL A 17 -5.04 4.50 4.71
C VAL A 17 -5.89 4.81 3.49
N GLU A 18 -6.08 6.09 3.20
CA GLU A 18 -6.80 6.56 2.02
C GLU A 18 -5.85 7.31 1.10
N PHE A 19 -5.95 7.09 -0.21
CA PHE A 19 -5.10 7.73 -1.21
C PHE A 19 -5.77 7.68 -2.58
N LYS A 20 -5.31 8.52 -3.50
CA LYS A 20 -5.65 8.40 -4.91
C LYS A 20 -4.49 7.79 -5.67
N SER A 21 -4.80 6.93 -6.63
CA SER A 21 -3.78 6.33 -7.49
C SER A 21 -4.24 6.25 -8.94
N ARG A 22 -3.29 6.37 -9.85
CA ARG A 22 -3.38 5.92 -11.25
C ARG A 22 -2.00 5.55 -11.76
N VAL A 23 -1.95 4.90 -12.92
CA VAL A 23 -0.73 4.72 -13.70
C VAL A 23 -0.90 5.33 -15.09
N ASP A 24 0.20 5.48 -15.83
CA ASP A 24 0.10 5.82 -17.26
C ASP A 24 -0.14 4.56 -18.12
N GLU A 25 -0.68 4.72 -19.33
CA GLU A 25 -1.01 3.65 -20.29
C GLU A 25 0.12 2.62 -20.52
N ASN A 26 1.37 3.05 -20.41
CA ASN A 26 2.55 2.22 -20.66
C ASN A 26 3.29 1.84 -19.37
N PHE A 27 2.57 1.79 -18.24
CA PHE A 27 3.12 1.35 -16.97
C PHE A 27 3.61 -0.11 -17.05
N TYR A 28 4.82 -0.32 -16.53
CA TYR A 28 5.46 -1.62 -16.41
C TYR A 28 6.12 -1.72 -15.03
N GLY A 29 6.29 -2.94 -14.54
CA GLY A 29 6.73 -3.24 -13.18
C GLY A 29 5.57 -3.28 -12.19
N THR A 30 5.89 -3.10 -10.92
CA THR A 30 4.94 -3.15 -9.82
C THR A 30 5.13 -1.94 -8.91
N ALA A 31 4.04 -1.30 -8.52
CA ALA A 31 4.04 -0.22 -7.56
C ALA A 31 2.77 -0.24 -6.72
N GLY A 32 2.80 0.32 -5.51
CA GLY A 32 1.63 0.32 -4.66
C GLY A 32 1.82 0.94 -3.30
N VAL A 33 0.75 0.85 -2.50
CA VAL A 33 0.72 1.27 -1.10
C VAL A 33 0.48 0.02 -0.25
N ILE A 34 1.46 -0.30 0.58
CA ILE A 34 1.49 -1.51 1.40
C ILE A 34 1.65 -1.17 2.88
N LEU A 35 1.15 -2.05 3.72
CA LEU A 35 1.31 -2.03 5.17
C LEU A 35 2.11 -3.26 5.57
N GLN A 36 3.20 -3.04 6.31
CA GLN A 36 4.11 -4.09 6.76
C GLN A 36 4.43 -3.92 8.25
N PRO A 37 4.96 -4.94 8.95
CA PRO A 37 5.46 -4.77 10.30
C PRO A 37 6.47 -3.63 10.40
N ALA A 38 6.36 -2.80 11.43
CA ALA A 38 7.27 -1.68 11.66
C ALA A 38 8.71 -2.18 11.84
N GLY A 39 9.65 -1.54 11.14
CA GLY A 39 11.05 -1.94 11.16
C GLY A 39 11.38 -3.13 10.26
N THR A 40 10.51 -3.49 9.33
CA THR A 40 10.82 -4.50 8.30
C THR A 40 12.03 -4.08 7.46
N LEU A 41 12.10 -2.81 7.07
CA LEU A 41 13.26 -2.21 6.41
C LEU A 41 14.01 -1.31 7.38
N GLN A 42 15.34 -1.47 7.43
CA GLN A 42 16.23 -0.56 8.14
C GLN A 42 16.45 0.73 7.33
N ALA A 43 17.04 1.74 7.97
CA ALA A 43 17.31 3.03 7.34
C ALA A 43 18.27 2.95 6.14
N ASP A 44 19.09 1.89 6.08
CA ASP A 44 19.98 1.59 4.95
C ASP A 44 19.30 0.75 3.85
N GLY A 45 18.01 0.40 4.01
CA GLY A 45 17.24 -0.40 3.08
C GLY A 45 17.40 -1.91 3.24
N MET A 46 18.15 -2.38 4.25
CA MET A 46 18.28 -3.81 4.53
C MET A 46 17.02 -4.36 5.22
N PHE A 47 16.61 -5.57 4.85
CA PHE A 47 15.52 -6.28 5.53
C PHE A 47 15.98 -6.77 6.90
N ALA A 48 15.27 -6.36 7.95
CA ALA A 48 15.49 -6.83 9.33
C ALA A 48 14.45 -7.85 9.80
N LEU A 49 13.27 -7.86 9.18
CA LEU A 49 12.19 -8.80 9.45
C LEU A 49 11.79 -9.53 8.15
N PRO A 50 11.08 -10.68 8.25
CA PRO A 50 10.40 -11.25 7.10
C PRO A 50 9.53 -10.20 6.40
N PHE A 51 9.50 -10.23 5.07
CA PHE A 51 8.70 -9.31 4.30
C PHE A 51 7.24 -9.79 4.24
N ASP A 52 6.51 -9.44 5.29
CA ASP A 52 5.07 -9.61 5.39
C ASP A 52 4.41 -8.28 5.00
N MET A 53 3.46 -8.31 4.07
CA MET A 53 2.77 -7.09 3.65
C MET A 53 1.33 -7.34 3.23
N PHE A 54 0.49 -6.34 3.45
CA PHE A 54 -0.88 -6.28 2.95
C PHE A 54 -1.13 -4.92 2.32
N GLY A 55 -1.82 -4.88 1.18
CA GLY A 55 -2.30 -3.62 0.64
C GLY A 55 -2.66 -3.67 -0.82
N PHE A 56 -2.45 -2.54 -1.48
CA PHE A 56 -2.75 -2.31 -2.88
C PHE A 56 -1.47 -2.35 -3.71
N SER A 57 -1.53 -2.94 -4.89
CA SER A 57 -0.48 -2.81 -5.91
C SER A 57 -1.08 -2.78 -7.31
N VAL A 58 -0.39 -2.17 -8.26
CA VAL A 58 -0.67 -2.28 -9.69
C VAL A 58 0.47 -3.06 -10.32
N ILE A 59 0.14 -4.12 -11.05
CA ILE A 59 1.08 -4.91 -11.85
C ILE A 59 0.95 -4.50 -13.31
N GLY A 60 2.05 -4.12 -13.94
CA GLY A 60 2.13 -3.81 -15.37
C GLY A 60 1.71 -4.97 -16.25
N SER A 61 1.28 -4.67 -17.47
CA SER A 61 0.71 -5.67 -18.40
C SER A 61 1.69 -6.77 -18.83
N GLU A 62 2.99 -6.53 -18.71
CA GLU A 62 4.06 -7.47 -19.04
C GLU A 62 4.30 -8.55 -17.97
N SER A 63 3.74 -8.34 -16.78
CA SER A 63 3.97 -9.17 -15.60
C SER A 63 2.65 -9.75 -15.10
N THR A 64 2.72 -10.87 -14.39
CA THR A 64 1.55 -11.41 -13.68
C THR A 64 1.95 -12.00 -12.33
N VAL A 65 1.07 -11.90 -11.35
CA VAL A 65 1.15 -12.66 -10.10
C VAL A 65 -0.05 -13.60 -10.07
N ASN A 66 0.20 -14.91 -10.01
CA ASN A 66 -0.85 -15.94 -10.10
C ASN A 66 -1.78 -15.78 -11.33
N GLY A 67 -1.23 -15.28 -12.45
CA GLY A 67 -1.99 -15.03 -13.68
C GLY A 67 -2.83 -13.74 -13.68
N ILE A 68 -2.70 -12.91 -12.64
CA ILE A 68 -3.39 -11.61 -12.52
C ILE A 68 -2.41 -10.47 -12.82
N ASN A 69 -2.86 -9.48 -13.59
CA ASN A 69 -2.20 -8.20 -13.78
C ASN A 69 -3.15 -7.03 -13.43
N GLY A 70 -2.66 -5.80 -13.50
CA GLY A 70 -3.41 -4.60 -13.16
C GLY A 70 -3.55 -4.38 -11.64
N PRO A 71 -4.57 -3.64 -11.20
CA PRO A 71 -4.87 -3.37 -9.79
C PRO A 71 -5.19 -4.64 -8.99
N ILE A 72 -4.44 -4.86 -7.91
CA ILE A 72 -4.60 -5.99 -7.00
C ILE A 72 -4.66 -5.56 -5.54
N CYS A 73 -5.44 -6.32 -4.78
CA CYS A 73 -5.33 -6.45 -3.34
C CYS A 73 -4.41 -7.62 -3.03
N TYR A 74 -3.37 -7.38 -2.24
CA TYR A 74 -2.25 -8.29 -2.11
C TYR A 74 -1.88 -8.55 -0.66
N LEU A 75 -1.82 -9.83 -0.28
CA LEU A 75 -1.21 -10.31 0.96
C LEU A 75 -0.01 -11.19 0.62
N ALA A 76 1.18 -10.76 1.04
CA ALA A 76 2.39 -11.56 0.99
C ALA A 76 2.85 -11.88 2.41
N LEU A 77 3.26 -13.13 2.65
CA LEU A 77 3.89 -13.55 3.89
C LEU A 77 5.27 -14.13 3.57
N ASN A 78 6.31 -13.55 4.15
CA ASN A 78 7.70 -13.88 3.90
C ASN A 78 8.00 -14.00 2.40
N TRP A 79 7.68 -12.94 1.64
CA TRP A 79 7.81 -12.86 0.17
C TRP A 79 6.89 -13.75 -0.65
N ALA A 80 6.19 -14.72 -0.05
CA ALA A 80 5.28 -15.58 -0.77
C ALA A 80 3.92 -14.89 -0.96
N PRO A 81 3.39 -14.80 -2.19
CA PRO A 81 2.03 -14.33 -2.42
C PRO A 81 1.04 -15.36 -1.86
N VAL A 82 0.41 -15.04 -0.73
CA VAL A 82 -0.53 -15.96 -0.07
C VAL A 82 -1.94 -15.77 -0.59
N GLU A 83 -2.35 -14.51 -0.76
CA GLU A 83 -3.64 -14.16 -1.33
C GLU A 83 -3.50 -12.96 -2.27
N VAL A 84 -4.10 -13.08 -3.46
CA VAL A 84 -4.08 -12.05 -4.51
C VAL A 84 -5.48 -11.97 -5.11
N GLN A 85 -6.10 -10.79 -5.05
CA GLN A 85 -7.41 -10.55 -5.66
C GLN A 85 -7.33 -9.37 -6.62
N ALA A 86 -7.81 -9.58 -7.85
CA ALA A 86 -7.98 -8.51 -8.82
C ALA A 86 -9.06 -7.53 -8.34
N LEU A 87 -8.76 -6.23 -8.40
CA LEU A 87 -9.74 -5.19 -8.07
C LEU A 87 -10.64 -4.83 -9.27
N ASN A 88 -10.30 -5.27 -10.48
CA ASN A 88 -11.10 -5.08 -11.71
C ASN A 88 -11.54 -3.62 -11.96
N VAL A 89 -10.62 -2.68 -11.75
CA VAL A 89 -10.77 -1.26 -12.10
C VAL A 89 -9.73 -0.86 -13.13
N ASP A 90 -10.00 0.21 -13.87
CA ASP A 90 -9.06 0.75 -14.86
C ASP A 90 -7.89 1.46 -14.14
N PRO A 91 -6.66 0.95 -14.20
CA PRO A 91 -5.54 1.56 -13.49
C PRO A 91 -5.13 2.92 -14.06
N GLU A 92 -5.56 3.28 -15.27
CA GLU A 92 -5.15 4.53 -15.95
C GLU A 92 -5.99 5.74 -15.52
N VAL A 93 -7.12 5.48 -14.85
CA VAL A 93 -8.01 6.50 -14.31
C VAL A 93 -7.69 6.74 -12.84
N TRP A 94 -7.82 7.99 -12.40
CA TRP A 94 -7.73 8.34 -10.99
C TRP A 94 -8.86 7.68 -10.20
N HIS A 95 -8.49 6.79 -9.30
CA HIS A 95 -9.41 6.16 -8.35
C HIS A 95 -9.03 6.50 -6.92
N THR A 96 -10.03 6.59 -6.03
CA THR A 96 -9.82 6.73 -4.59
C THR A 96 -9.78 5.35 -3.95
N TYR A 97 -8.63 5.00 -3.38
CA TYR A 97 -8.41 3.74 -2.68
C TYR A 97 -8.46 3.97 -1.17
N GLN A 98 -9.05 3.02 -0.46
CA GLN A 98 -9.02 2.96 0.99
C GLN A 98 -8.60 1.55 1.42
N ILE A 99 -7.48 1.45 2.12
CA ILE A 99 -7.07 0.25 2.84
C ILE A 99 -7.52 0.41 4.29
N ARG A 100 -8.29 -0.55 4.81
CA ARG A 100 -8.75 -0.55 6.20
C ARG A 100 -8.31 -1.84 6.88
N LEU A 101 -7.77 -1.70 8.09
CA LEU A 101 -7.42 -2.80 8.96
C LEU A 101 -8.31 -2.79 10.20
N HIS A 102 -8.99 -3.90 10.43
CA HIS A 102 -9.86 -4.11 11.57
C HIS A 102 -9.33 -5.24 12.46
N GLN A 103 -9.24 -5.00 13.76
CA GLN A 103 -8.86 -6.05 14.70
C GLN A 103 -10.01 -7.02 14.94
N VAL A 104 -9.88 -8.25 14.44
CA VAL A 104 -10.82 -9.36 14.72
C VAL A 104 -10.45 -10.05 16.05
N SER A 105 -9.15 -10.24 16.29
CA SER A 105 -8.61 -10.72 17.57
C SER A 105 -7.18 -10.22 17.77
N ARG A 106 -6.53 -10.61 18.88
CA ARG A 106 -5.13 -10.25 19.14
C ARG A 106 -4.13 -10.79 18.10
N ILE A 107 -4.50 -11.86 17.39
CA ILE A 107 -3.60 -12.55 16.44
C ILE A 107 -4.13 -12.53 15.00
N LYS A 108 -5.31 -11.96 14.77
CA LYS A 108 -5.95 -11.93 13.44
C LYS A 108 -6.58 -10.57 13.19
N TRP A 109 -6.35 -10.05 12.00
CA TRP A 109 -6.99 -8.86 11.49
C TRP A 109 -7.78 -9.17 10.24
N MET A 110 -8.73 -8.28 9.93
CA MET A 110 -9.40 -8.22 8.65
C MET A 110 -8.83 -7.02 7.90
N GLY A 111 -8.21 -7.26 6.75
CA GLY A 111 -7.80 -6.23 5.82
C GLY A 111 -8.85 -6.09 4.72
N THR A 112 -9.23 -4.86 4.40
CA THR A 112 -10.12 -4.57 3.27
C THR A 112 -9.50 -3.51 2.37
N VAL A 113 -9.78 -3.61 1.08
CA VAL A 113 -9.46 -2.58 0.08
C VAL A 113 -10.75 -2.17 -0.60
N SER A 114 -11.05 -0.88 -0.54
CA SER A 114 -12.17 -0.27 -1.25
C SER A 114 -11.65 0.65 -2.36
N VAL A 115 -12.39 0.71 -3.47
CA VAL A 115 -12.12 1.61 -4.59
C VAL A 115 -13.39 2.41 -4.86
N ASP A 116 -13.29 3.74 -4.89
CA ASP A 116 -14.40 4.68 -5.07
C ASP A 116 -15.59 4.39 -4.15
N GLY A 117 -15.28 4.08 -2.89
CA GLY A 117 -16.27 3.78 -1.85
C GLY A 117 -16.86 2.36 -1.87
N SER A 118 -16.52 1.54 -2.87
CA SER A 118 -16.96 0.14 -2.95
C SER A 118 -15.89 -0.79 -2.39
N GLU A 119 -16.24 -1.64 -1.42
CA GLU A 119 -15.33 -2.70 -0.93
C GLU A 119 -15.15 -3.76 -2.02
N LEU A 120 -13.92 -3.92 -2.52
CA LEU A 120 -13.60 -4.87 -3.61
C LEU A 120 -12.73 -6.03 -3.15
N CYS A 121 -12.08 -5.90 -1.99
CA CYS A 121 -11.28 -6.96 -1.37
C CYS A 121 -11.52 -7.02 0.13
N ARG A 122 -11.60 -8.24 0.65
CA ARG A 122 -11.67 -8.53 2.08
C ARG A 122 -10.88 -9.82 2.37
N LEU A 123 -9.82 -9.69 3.17
CA LEU A 123 -8.92 -10.80 3.50
C LEU A 123 -8.71 -10.90 5.02
N MET A 124 -8.76 -12.12 5.54
CA MET A 124 -8.28 -12.42 6.87
C MET A 124 -6.76 -12.55 6.84
N MET A 125 -6.07 -11.85 7.74
CA MET A 125 -4.60 -11.85 7.81
C MET A 125 -4.10 -12.04 9.24
N PRO A 126 -2.86 -12.54 9.43
CA PRO A 126 -2.20 -12.48 10.72
C PRO A 126 -2.12 -11.03 11.23
N ALA A 127 -2.13 -10.85 12.54
CA ALA A 127 -1.81 -9.54 13.11
C ALA A 127 -0.33 -9.23 12.89
N PHE A 128 -0.01 -8.10 12.25
CA PHE A 128 1.37 -7.68 11.96
C PHE A 128 2.02 -6.89 13.11
N GLY A 129 1.27 -6.61 14.20
CA GLY A 129 1.73 -5.72 15.26
C GLY A 129 1.81 -4.26 14.78
N PRO A 130 2.61 -3.39 15.40
CA PRO A 130 2.76 -2.02 14.92
C PRO A 130 3.17 -2.00 13.44
N LEU A 131 2.50 -1.17 12.64
CA LEU A 131 2.65 -1.12 11.20
C LEU A 131 3.50 0.06 10.75
N GLU A 132 4.05 -0.12 9.56
CA GLU A 132 4.61 0.91 8.73
C GLU A 132 3.91 0.90 7.38
N ILE A 133 3.43 2.08 6.97
CA ILE A 133 2.83 2.28 5.66
C ILE A 133 3.96 2.66 4.71
N GLN A 134 4.04 2.01 3.55
CA GLN A 134 5.04 2.33 2.55
C GLN A 134 4.44 2.40 1.15
N VAL A 135 4.86 3.43 0.42
CA VAL A 135 4.79 3.43 -1.04
C VAL A 135 5.99 2.62 -1.55
N TRP A 136 5.72 1.53 -2.26
CA TRP A 136 6.74 0.63 -2.80
C TRP A 136 6.71 0.62 -4.33
N SER A 137 7.87 0.36 -4.92
CA SER A 137 7.96 0.01 -6.33
C SER A 137 9.24 -0.76 -6.65
N ASP A 138 9.15 -1.72 -7.56
CA ASP A 138 10.26 -2.60 -7.97
C ASP A 138 11.22 -1.99 -9.00
N ASN A 139 10.87 -0.84 -9.60
CA ASN A 139 11.64 -0.23 -10.70
C ASN A 139 11.87 1.29 -10.59
N TYR A 140 11.62 1.91 -9.42
CA TYR A 140 11.73 3.37 -9.27
C TYR A 140 12.56 3.79 -8.05
N LEU A 141 13.41 4.79 -8.27
CA LEU A 141 14.10 5.53 -7.21
C LEU A 141 13.18 6.66 -6.72
N VAL A 142 12.84 6.70 -5.43
CA VAL A 142 12.08 7.82 -4.84
C VAL A 142 12.90 9.11 -4.98
N SER A 143 12.50 10.01 -5.88
CA SER A 143 13.31 11.19 -6.22
C SER A 143 13.31 12.29 -5.15
N THR A 144 12.30 12.28 -4.27
CA THR A 144 12.17 13.25 -3.18
C THR A 144 12.00 12.50 -1.87
N GLN A 145 13.01 12.55 -1.00
CA GLN A 145 12.79 12.21 0.41
C GLN A 145 11.72 13.17 0.95
N PRO A 146 10.58 12.69 1.47
CA PRO A 146 9.67 13.56 2.19
C PRO A 146 10.46 14.26 3.30
N GLN A 147 10.29 15.58 3.42
CA GLN A 147 10.63 16.24 4.69
C GLN A 147 9.88 15.49 5.79
N ARG A 148 10.56 15.25 6.92
CA ARG A 148 10.03 14.45 8.03
C ARG A 148 8.64 14.97 8.43
N TRP A 149 7.72 14.09 8.80
CA TRP A 149 6.32 14.43 9.11
C TRP A 149 6.12 15.46 10.24
N TRP A 150 7.15 15.76 11.06
CA TRP A 150 7.13 16.90 11.99
C TRP A 150 7.50 18.25 11.36
N GLN A 151 7.73 18.30 10.04
CA GLN A 151 8.07 19.51 9.29
C GLN A 151 6.96 19.93 8.31
N ILE A 152 5.96 19.09 8.02
CA ILE A 152 4.83 19.42 7.12
C ILE A 152 3.56 18.65 7.54
N ALA A 153 2.44 19.36 7.66
CA ALA A 153 1.07 18.80 7.73
C ALA A 153 0.32 19.13 6.42
N PRO A 154 -0.85 18.53 6.11
CA PRO A 154 -1.27 17.14 6.12
C PRO A 154 -1.29 16.52 4.70
N ILE A 155 -0.64 17.12 3.70
CA ILE A 155 -0.69 16.66 2.30
C ILE A 155 0.75 16.52 1.77
N LEU A 156 1.10 15.32 1.34
CA LEU A 156 2.36 14.97 0.70
C LEU A 156 2.15 14.97 -0.81
N GLU A 157 2.57 16.03 -1.51
CA GLU A 157 2.73 15.99 -2.95
C GLU A 157 4.08 15.32 -3.29
N LEU A 158 4.05 14.23 -4.06
CA LEU A 158 5.22 13.45 -4.45
C LEU A 158 5.53 13.65 -5.94
N GLY A 159 6.71 14.21 -6.26
CA GLY A 159 7.24 14.29 -7.62
C GLY A 159 8.23 13.15 -7.94
N PHE A 160 8.20 12.64 -9.17
CA PHE A 160 9.02 11.50 -9.65
C PHE A 160 9.89 11.88 -10.87
N GLN A 161 11.03 11.17 -11.09
CA GLN A 161 11.89 11.33 -12.27
C GLN A 161 11.52 10.34 -13.39
N VAL A 162 11.46 10.89 -14.61
CA VAL A 162 11.04 10.27 -15.88
C VAL A 162 11.97 9.11 -16.31
N GLY A 163 11.49 7.87 -16.25
CA GLY A 163 12.09 6.66 -16.85
C GLY A 163 11.66 6.41 -18.30
N GLY A 164 11.26 7.48 -19.00
CA GLY A 164 10.26 7.45 -20.07
C GLY A 164 8.86 7.76 -19.52
N ASN A 165 7.88 8.00 -20.39
CA ASN A 165 6.49 8.43 -20.08
C ASN A 165 5.68 7.41 -19.22
N LYS A 166 6.16 7.08 -18.03
CA LYS A 166 5.79 5.87 -17.29
C LYS A 166 5.84 6.17 -15.81
N GLU A 167 4.71 6.49 -15.23
CA GLU A 167 4.62 6.96 -13.85
C GLU A 167 3.53 6.23 -13.07
N PHE A 168 3.84 5.89 -11.82
CA PHE A 168 2.86 5.54 -10.80
C PHE A 168 2.53 6.82 -10.04
N HIS A 169 1.29 7.28 -10.19
CA HIS A 169 0.83 8.52 -9.59
C HIS A 169 0.13 8.22 -8.27
N LEU A 170 0.53 8.92 -7.22
CA LEU A 170 -0.08 8.84 -5.90
C LEU A 170 -0.38 10.26 -5.41
N ASP A 171 -1.59 10.48 -4.93
CA ASP A 171 -2.02 11.78 -4.40
C ASP A 171 -2.87 11.60 -3.13
N ASP A 172 -3.01 12.67 -2.34
CA ASP A 172 -3.90 12.75 -1.17
C ASP A 172 -3.74 11.59 -0.15
N ILE A 173 -2.52 11.10 0.09
CA ILE A 173 -2.33 10.01 1.07
C ILE A 173 -2.62 10.51 2.49
N ARG A 174 -3.61 9.89 3.13
CA ARG A 174 -4.07 10.16 4.49
C ARG A 174 -4.05 8.87 5.31
N ILE A 175 -3.53 8.96 6.53
CA ILE A 175 -3.51 7.85 7.47
C ILE A 175 -4.20 8.31 8.74
N PHE A 176 -5.22 7.59 9.17
CA PHE A 176 -5.99 7.95 10.36
C PHE A 176 -6.60 6.72 11.04
N GLU A 177 -6.98 6.91 12.30
CA GLU A 177 -7.72 5.91 13.08
C GLU A 177 -9.20 6.31 13.14
N GLU A 178 -10.08 5.34 12.91
CA GLU A 178 -11.53 5.52 13.03
C GLU A 178 -12.03 4.75 14.26
N VAL A 179 -12.65 5.46 15.20
CA VAL A 179 -13.26 4.86 16.39
C VAL A 179 -14.59 4.23 15.99
N LYS A 180 -14.84 3.00 16.46
CA LYS A 180 -16.06 2.24 16.19
C LYS A 180 -17.27 2.76 16.97
#